data_AF-A0A538LTF7-F1
#
_entry.id   AF-A0A538LTF7-F1
#
_cell.length_a   1.000
_cell.length_b   1.000
_cell.length_c   1.000
_cell.angle_alpha   90.00
_cell.angle_beta   90.00
_cell.angle_gamma   90.00
#
_symmetry.space_group_name_H-M   'P 1'
#
loop_
_entity.id
_entity.type
_entity.pdbx_description
1 polymer ?
#
loop_
_entity_poly.entity_id
_entity_poly.type
_entity_poly.pdbx_seq_one_letter_code
_entity_poly.pdbx_strand_id
1 'polypeptide(L)'
;MARAGVLKTVRSGRDGVTRVELLQPITHECRHTFASLMIAAGVNAKALSTYMGHANISITLDRYAHLMPGDEDEAAGRLDAYLERADTAARLAQVVEG
;
A
#
# COMPACT_ATOMS: atom_id res chain seq x y z
N MET A 1 22.78 10.07 16.80
CA MET A 1 22.88 11.48 17.21
C MET A 1 21.48 12.04 17.36
N ALA A 2 21.11 12.36 18.58
CA ALA A 2 19.79 12.83 18.99
C ALA A 2 19.54 14.27 18.53
N ARG A 3 18.29 14.59 18.17
CA ARG A 3 17.76 15.94 18.37
C ARG A 3 16.53 15.86 19.25
N ALA A 4 16.77 16.25 20.50
CA ALA A 4 15.80 16.44 21.54
C ALA A 4 14.82 17.55 21.15
N GLY A 5 13.53 17.25 21.26
CA GLY A 5 12.42 18.20 21.12
C GLY A 5 11.66 18.31 22.43
N VAL A 6 12.31 18.96 23.41
CA VAL A 6 11.75 19.68 24.58
C VAL A 6 10.35 19.27 25.03
N LEU A 7 10.31 18.40 26.05
CA LEU A 7 9.14 18.18 26.90
C LEU A 7 8.84 19.49 27.65
N LYS A 8 7.72 20.17 27.32
CA LYS A 8 7.23 21.27 28.17
C LYS A 8 6.66 20.66 29.45
N THR A 9 7.35 20.85 30.57
CA THR A 9 6.92 20.38 31.90
C THR A 9 5.70 21.19 32.35
N VAL A 10 4.50 20.62 32.18
CA VAL A 10 3.28 21.11 32.83
C VAL A 10 3.20 20.47 34.21
N ARG A 11 3.08 21.30 35.25
CA ARG A 11 3.02 20.85 36.66
C ARG A 11 1.82 19.92 36.88
N SER A 12 2.10 18.76 37.47
CA SER A 12 1.18 17.68 37.84
C SER A 12 0.01 18.18 38.70
N GLY A 13 -1.22 18.01 38.20
CA GLY A 13 -2.47 18.09 38.98
C GLY A 13 -2.61 16.90 39.96
N ARG A 14 -3.54 17.00 40.91
CA ARG A 14 -3.58 16.33 42.23
C ARG A 14 -4.20 14.91 42.23
N ASP A 15 -4.21 14.27 41.09
CA ASP A 15 -4.93 13.04 40.81
C ASP A 15 -4.04 12.27 39.86
N GLY A 16 -3.37 11.21 40.33
CA GLY A 16 -2.25 10.51 39.68
C GLY A 16 -2.54 9.82 38.34
N VAL A 17 -3.48 10.33 37.55
CA VAL A 17 -3.80 9.91 36.20
C VAL A 17 -3.02 10.79 35.23
N THR A 18 -2.01 10.23 34.57
CA THR A 18 -1.30 10.91 33.49
C THR A 18 -2.28 11.11 32.33
N ARG A 19 -2.79 12.33 32.16
CA ARG A 19 -3.61 12.67 30.99
C ARG A 19 -2.71 12.67 29.77
N VAL A 20 -2.71 11.56 29.03
CA VAL A 20 -2.01 11.47 27.75
C VAL A 20 -2.68 12.50 26.82
N GLU A 21 -1.92 13.46 26.31
CA GLU A 21 -2.38 14.33 25.24
C GLU A 21 -2.68 13.43 24.03
N LEU A 22 -3.97 13.14 23.82
CA LEU A 22 -4.44 12.31 22.72
C LEU A 22 -4.01 12.98 21.41
N LEU A 23 -3.06 12.34 20.72
CA LEU A 23 -2.64 12.71 19.37
C LEU A 23 -3.89 12.76 18.47
N GLN A 24 -4.29 13.94 18.02
CA GLN A 24 -5.33 14.08 17.00
C GLN A 24 -4.74 13.70 15.61
N PRO A 25 -5.37 12.86 14.77
CA PRO A 25 -6.46 11.92 15.02
C PRO A 25 -6.04 10.46 14.75
N ILE A 26 -6.34 9.58 15.70
CA ILE A 26 -6.17 8.12 15.69
C ILE A 26 -6.78 7.48 14.42
N THR A 27 -7.76 8.13 13.79
CA THR A 27 -8.45 7.64 12.59
C THR A 27 -7.60 7.64 11.32
N HIS A 28 -6.69 8.60 11.14
CA HIS A 28 -5.81 8.63 9.97
C HIS A 28 -4.71 7.57 10.09
N GLU A 29 -4.10 7.43 11.28
CA GLU A 29 -3.10 6.40 11.55
C GLU A 29 -3.66 4.97 11.42
N CYS A 30 -4.89 4.74 11.89
CA CYS A 30 -5.58 3.46 11.66
C CYS A 30 -5.79 3.19 10.16
N ARG A 31 -6.13 4.21 9.36
CA ARG A 31 -6.28 4.08 7.90
C ARG A 31 -4.95 3.73 7.22
N HIS A 32 -3.84 4.32 7.67
CA HIS A 32 -2.50 3.97 7.17
C HIS A 32 -2.11 2.54 7.58
N THR A 33 -2.36 2.16 8.83
CA THR A 33 -2.07 0.81 9.34
C THR A 33 -2.86 -0.25 8.57
N PHE A 34 -4.16 -0.01 8.33
CA PHE A 34 -5.01 -0.89 7.53
C PHE A 34 -4.46 -1.07 6.11
N ALA A 35 -4.06 0.02 5.45
CA ALA A 35 -3.48 -0.05 4.11
C ALA A 35 -2.16 -0.85 4.09
N SER A 36 -1.26 -0.60 5.03
CA SER A 36 0.01 -1.34 5.13
C SER A 36 -0.20 -2.84 5.34
N LEU A 37 -1.14 -3.24 6.20
CA LEU A 37 -1.47 -4.65 6.44
C LEU A 37 -2.07 -5.33 5.22
N MET A 38 -2.96 -4.64 4.50
CA MET A 38 -3.58 -5.17 3.28
C MET A 38 -2.55 -5.36 2.16
N ILE A 39 -1.59 -4.44 2.03
CA ILE A 39 -0.50 -4.55 1.06
C ILE A 39 0.43 -5.71 1.43
N ALA A 40 0.80 -5.83 2.70
CA ALA A 40 1.60 -6.96 3.19
C ALA A 40 0.90 -8.32 2.98
N ALA A 41 -0.44 -8.35 3.01
CA ALA A 41 -1.23 -9.53 2.68
C ALA A 41 -1.33 -9.82 1.16
N GLY A 42 -0.69 -9.02 0.30
CA GLY A 42 -0.70 -9.20 -1.15
C GLY A 42 -1.98 -8.71 -1.84
N VAL A 43 -2.78 -7.86 -1.18
CA VAL A 43 -4.01 -7.32 -1.79
C VAL A 43 -3.67 -6.32 -2.89
N ASN A 44 -4.31 -6.47 -4.04
CA ASN A 44 -4.14 -5.56 -5.17
C ASN A 44 -4.52 -4.11 -4.83
N ALA A 45 -3.75 -3.16 -5.35
CA ALA A 45 -3.95 -1.71 -5.16
C ALA A 45 -5.38 -1.22 -5.47
N LYS A 46 -6.02 -1.78 -6.50
CA LYS A 46 -7.40 -1.44 -6.87
C LYS A 46 -8.39 -1.88 -5.80
N ALA A 47 -8.26 -3.11 -5.32
CA ALA A 47 -9.12 -3.62 -4.26
C ALA A 47 -8.95 -2.81 -2.97
N LEU A 48 -7.70 -2.51 -2.59
CA LEU A 48 -7.40 -1.63 -1.46
C LEU A 48 -8.06 -0.26 -1.64
N SER A 49 -7.95 0.35 -2.82
CA SER A 49 -8.59 1.64 -3.14
C SER A 49 -10.10 1.61 -2.95
N THR A 50 -10.76 0.52 -3.35
CA THR A 50 -12.20 0.31 -3.16
C THR A 50 -12.55 0.18 -1.68
N TYR A 51 -11.82 -0.62 -0.91
CA TYR A 51 -12.05 -0.76 0.54
C TYR A 51 -11.88 0.56 1.29
N MET A 52 -10.93 1.39 0.87
CA MET A 52 -10.68 2.70 1.48
C MET A 52 -11.67 3.78 1.02
N GLY A 53 -12.51 3.50 0.01
CA GLY A 53 -13.46 4.43 -0.57
C GLY A 53 -12.80 5.58 -1.33
N HIS A 54 -11.62 5.36 -1.91
CA HIS A 54 -10.94 6.39 -2.70
C HIS A 54 -11.63 6.53 -4.07
N ALA A 55 -12.03 7.76 -4.40
CA ALA A 55 -12.67 8.08 -5.68
C ALA A 55 -11.74 7.86 -6.88
N ASN A 56 -10.43 7.91 -6.67
CA ASN A 56 -9.42 7.63 -7.68
C ASN A 56 -8.34 6.70 -7.08
N ILE A 57 -7.94 5.70 -7.85
CA ILE A 57 -6.85 4.78 -7.51
C ILE A 57 -5.50 5.48 -7.34
N SER A 58 -5.28 6.61 -8.04
CA SER A 58 -4.06 7.43 -7.88
C SER A 58 -3.83 7.80 -6.43
N ILE A 59 -4.87 8.10 -5.65
CA ILE A 59 -4.74 8.45 -4.21
C ILE A 59 -4.07 7.31 -3.43
N THR A 60 -4.40 6.06 -3.76
CA THR A 60 -3.84 4.86 -3.12
C THR A 60 -2.42 4.62 -3.60
N LEU A 61 -2.18 4.73 -4.91
CA LEU A 61 -0.87 4.49 -5.51
C LEU A 61 0.14 5.55 -5.09
N ASP A 62 -0.21 6.84 -5.16
CA ASP A 62 0.66 7.95 -4.75
C ASP A 62 1.12 7.81 -3.28
N ARG A 63 0.26 7.24 -2.44
CA ARG A 63 0.51 7.10 -1.00
C ARG A 63 1.18 5.80 -0.60
N TYR A 64 0.89 4.69 -1.27
CA TYR A 64 1.31 3.37 -0.80
C TYR A 64 2.03 2.51 -1.85
N ALA A 65 2.22 2.97 -3.08
CA ALA A 65 2.91 2.18 -4.12
C ALA A 65 4.31 1.72 -3.68
N HIS A 66 5.01 2.52 -2.88
CA HIS A 66 6.34 2.17 -2.34
C HIS A 66 6.34 0.98 -1.36
N LEU A 67 5.18 0.56 -0.86
CA LEU A 67 5.03 -0.63 0.00
C LEU A 67 4.70 -1.88 -0.81
N MET A 68 4.32 -1.72 -2.07
CA MET A 68 3.94 -2.84 -2.92
C MET A 68 5.21 -3.54 -3.41
N PRO A 69 5.26 -4.88 -3.36
CA PRO A 69 6.38 -5.62 -3.92
C PRO A 69 6.46 -5.34 -5.43
N GLY A 70 7.69 -5.10 -5.91
CA GLY A 70 7.97 -5.11 -7.34
C GLY A 70 8.02 -6.56 -7.80
N ASP A 71 7.07 -6.92 -8.66
CA ASP A 71 6.92 -8.29 -9.17
C ASP A 71 7.02 -8.28 -10.71
N GLU A 72 7.80 -7.37 -11.31
CA GLU A 72 7.90 -7.21 -12.76
C GLU A 72 8.38 -8.51 -13.44
N ASP A 73 9.37 -9.19 -12.85
CA ASP A 73 9.90 -10.46 -13.36
C ASP A 73 8.89 -11.60 -13.24
N GLU A 74 8.14 -11.65 -12.12
CA GLU A 74 7.08 -12.64 -11.95
C GLU A 74 5.91 -12.36 -12.92
N ALA A 75 5.57 -11.08 -13.13
CA ALA A 75 4.56 -10.67 -14.08
C ALA A 75 4.95 -11.05 -15.52
N ALA A 76 6.22 -10.88 -15.89
CA ALA A 76 6.74 -11.33 -17.18
C ALA A 76 6.62 -12.85 -17.32
N GLY A 77 7.06 -13.63 -16.33
CA GLY A 77 6.95 -15.08 -16.37
C GLY A 77 5.49 -15.58 -16.44
N ARG A 78 4.56 -14.92 -15.75
CA ARG A 78 3.12 -15.23 -15.83
C ARG A 78 2.55 -14.91 -17.22
N LEU A 79 3.01 -13.84 -17.86
CA LEU A 79 2.61 -13.48 -19.22
C LEU A 79 3.13 -14.50 -20.24
N ASP A 80 4.41 -14.88 -20.15
CA ASP A 80 5.01 -15.88 -21.04
C ASP A 80 4.24 -17.21 -20.98
N ALA A 81 3.98 -17.71 -19.77
CA ALA A 81 3.20 -18.94 -19.57
C ALA A 81 1.77 -18.85 -20.12
N TYR A 82 1.14 -17.66 -20.07
CA TYR A 82 -0.17 -17.45 -20.66
C TYR A 82 -0.12 -17.50 -22.19
N LEU A 83 0.87 -16.85 -22.80
CA LEU A 83 1.05 -16.81 -24.26
C LEU A 83 1.37 -18.19 -24.83
N GLU A 84 2.21 -18.96 -24.15
CA GLU A 84 2.54 -20.36 -24.49
C GLU A 84 1.29 -21.24 -24.46
N ARG A 85 0.47 -21.14 -23.41
CA ARG A 85 -0.79 -21.90 -23.30
C ARG A 85 -1.77 -21.58 -24.43
N ALA A 86 -1.83 -20.32 -24.83
CA ALA A 86 -2.80 -19.85 -25.82
C ALA A 86 -2.40 -20.17 -27.27
N ASP A 87 -1.34 -20.96 -27.51
CA ASP A 87 -0.73 -21.20 -28.84
C ASP A 87 -0.53 -19.88 -29.61
N THR A 88 -0.20 -18.83 -28.86
CA THR A 88 -0.14 -17.47 -29.41
C THR A 88 1.04 -17.35 -30.34
N ALA A 89 2.11 -18.12 -30.11
CA ALA A 89 3.27 -18.20 -31.01
C ALA A 89 2.87 -18.66 -32.42
N ALA A 90 2.06 -19.70 -32.56
CA ALA A 90 1.58 -20.15 -33.87
C ALA A 90 0.62 -19.13 -34.51
N ARG A 91 -0.25 -18.50 -33.71
CA ARG A 91 -1.17 -17.45 -34.19
C ARG A 91 -0.44 -16.18 -34.64
N LEU A 92 0.62 -15.78 -33.93
CA LEU A 92 1.46 -14.65 -34.32
C LEU A 92 2.29 -14.97 -35.57
N ALA A 93 2.82 -16.19 -35.70
CA ALA A 93 3.53 -16.61 -36.91
C ALA A 93 2.64 -16.52 -38.17
N GLN A 94 1.37 -16.91 -38.05
CA GLN A 94 0.39 -16.79 -39.15
C GLN A 94 0.06 -15.33 -39.52
N VAL A 95 0.18 -14.38 -38.59
CA VAL A 95 -0.06 -12.96 -38.83
C VAL A 95 1.16 -12.26 -39.44
N VAL A 96 2.37 -12.78 -39.21
CA VAL A 96 3.62 -12.20 -39.74
C VAL A 96 3.94 -12.70 -41.16
N GLU A 97 3.48 -13.89 -41.54
CA GLU A 97 3.71 -14.47 -42.88
C GLU A 97 2.60 -14.20 -43.91
N GLY A 98 1.51 -13.52 -43.54
CA GLY A 98 0.43 -13.10 -44.44
C GLY A 98 0.46 -11.62 -44.77
#